data_AF-A0A7C3EIN4-F1
#
_entry.id   AF-A0A7C3EIN4-F1
#
_cell.length_a   1.000
_cell.length_b   1.000
_cell.length_c   1.000
_cell.angle_alpha   90.00
_cell.angle_beta   90.00
_cell.angle_gamma   90.00
#
_symmetry.space_group_name_H-M   'P 1'
#
loop_
_entity.id
_entity.type
_entity.pdbx_description
1 polymer ?
#
loop_
_entity_poly.entity_id
_entity_poly.type
_entity_poly.pdbx_seq_one_letter_code
_entity_poly.pdbx_strand_id
1 'polypeptide(L)' 'IGKRNTNLNKKAIKLAKEISKINSKSARWIAQDALKELKSKAVQEKLKRRGNLITITKTI' A
#
# COMPACT_ATOMS: atom_id res chain seq x y z
N ILE A 1 6.14 5.08 2.21
CA ILE A 1 6.26 4.53 0.83
C ILE A 1 4.89 3.96 0.41
N GLY A 2 4.45 4.01 -0.85
CA GLY A 2 3.21 3.33 -1.32
C GLY A 2 1.85 4.04 -1.11
N LYS A 3 1.78 5.23 -0.49
CA LYS A 3 0.48 5.92 -0.23
C LYS A 3 -0.09 6.74 -1.40
N ARG A 4 0.71 6.95 -2.45
CA ARG A 4 0.41 7.92 -3.52
C ARG A 4 0.16 7.28 -4.88
N ASN A 5 0.55 6.02 -5.05
CA ASN A 5 0.48 5.28 -6.31
C ASN A 5 -0.01 3.86 -6.03
N THR A 6 -1.02 3.42 -6.77
CA THR A 6 -1.72 2.15 -6.55
C THR A 6 -0.82 0.94 -6.80
N ASN A 7 0.06 0.99 -7.82
CA ASN A 7 1.00 -0.09 -8.11
C ASN A 7 2.06 -0.20 -7.01
N LEU A 8 2.56 0.94 -6.51
CA LEU A 8 3.51 0.94 -5.39
C LEU A 8 2.85 0.49 -4.08
N ASN A 9 1.56 0.82 -3.86
CA ASN A 9 0.81 0.32 -2.71
C ASN A 9 0.75 -1.21 -2.71
N LYS A 10 0.40 -1.82 -3.85
CA LYS A 10 0.37 -3.29 -4.01
C LYS A 10 1.74 -3.92 -3.73
N LYS A 11 2.82 -3.39 -4.32
CA LYS A 11 4.19 -3.88 -4.10
C LYS A 11 4.61 -3.75 -2.63
N ALA A 12 4.32 -2.61 -1.99
CA ALA A 12 4.65 -2.37 -0.58
C ALA A 12 3.88 -3.31 0.36
N ILE A 13 2.60 -3.58 0.10
CA ILE A 13 1.81 -4.56 0.86
C ILE A 13 2.39 -5.97 0.71
N LYS A 14 2.80 -6.36 -0.50
CA LYS A 14 3.43 -7.67 -0.74
C LYS A 14 4.72 -7.81 0.09
N LEU A 15 5.60 -6.81 0.00
CA LEU A 15 6.86 -6.80 0.74
C LEU A 15 6.62 -6.83 2.26
N ALA A 16 5.66 -6.05 2.77
CA ALA A 16 5.34 -6.07 4.20
C ALA A 16 4.81 -7.44 4.67
N LYS A 17 4.02 -8.15 3.84
CA LYS A 17 3.64 -9.54 4.13
C LYS A 17 4.85 -10.48 4.17
N GLU A 18 5.84 -10.29 3.30
CA GLU A 18 7.07 -11.09 3.31
C GLU A 18 7.90 -10.81 4.57
N ILE A 19 8.09 -9.54 4.93
CA ILE A 19 8.79 -9.13 6.16
C ILE A 19 8.10 -9.67 7.41
N SER A 20 6.77 -9.75 7.44
CA SER A 20 6.04 -10.32 8.59
C SER A 20 6.33 -11.80 8.84
N LYS A 21 6.90 -12.52 7.87
CA LYS A 21 7.27 -13.94 8.00
C LYS A 21 8.68 -14.14 8.58
N ILE A 22 9.48 -13.07 8.66
CA ILE A 22 10.82 -13.13 9.24
C ILE A 22 10.67 -13.39 10.75
N ASN A 23 11.47 -14.32 11.30
CA ASN A 23 11.50 -14.64 12.72
C ASN A 23 12.23 -13.57 13.55
N SER A 24 11.74 -12.33 13.47
CA SER A 24 12.22 -11.20 14.27
C SER A 24 11.02 -10.41 14.77
N LYS A 25 10.99 -10.16 16.08
CA LYS A 25 9.92 -9.38 16.71
C LYS A 25 9.80 -7.99 16.07
N SER A 26 10.94 -7.33 15.81
CA SER A 26 11.00 -6.02 15.18
C SER A 26 10.50 -6.06 13.75
N ALA A 27 10.89 -7.08 12.97
CA ALA A 27 10.42 -7.24 11.59
C ALA A 27 8.89 -7.39 11.52
N ARG A 28 8.31 -8.22 12.40
CA ARG A 28 6.85 -8.40 12.48
C ARG A 28 6.12 -7.11 12.85
N TRP A 29 6.65 -6.34 13.80
CA TRP A 29 6.06 -5.08 14.23
C TRP A 29 6.06 -4.04 13.11
N ILE A 30 7.21 -3.83 12.45
CA ILE A 30 7.35 -2.91 11.31
C ILE A 30 6.41 -3.31 10.17
N ALA A 31 6.33 -4.62 9.87
CA ALA A 31 5.44 -5.13 8.83
C ALA A 31 3.97 -4.90 9.15
N GLN A 32 3.54 -5.12 10.40
CA GLN A 32 2.15 -4.90 10.81
C GLN A 32 1.78 -3.42 10.76
N ASP A 33 2.66 -2.54 11.24
CA ASP A 33 2.44 -1.10 11.19
C ASP A 33 2.30 -0.61 9.74
N ALA A 34 3.22 -1.04 8.86
CA ALA A 34 3.16 -0.72 7.43
C ALA A 34 1.88 -1.28 6.77
N LEU A 35 1.46 -2.50 7.10
CA LEU A 35 0.22 -3.09 6.56
C LEU A 35 -1.02 -2.32 7.02
N LYS A 36 -1.08 -1.90 8.28
CA LYS A 36 -2.18 -1.13 8.85
C LYS A 36 -2.32 0.22 8.15
N GLU A 37 -1.21 0.93 7.98
CA GLU A 37 -1.18 2.22 7.30
C GLU A 37 -1.57 2.09 5.82
N LEU A 38 -0.96 1.14 5.09
CA LEU A 38 -1.18 0.98 3.65
C LEU A 38 -2.58 0.47 3.29
N LYS A 39 -3.20 -0.33 4.15
CA LYS A 39 -4.58 -0.85 3.97
C LYS A 39 -5.65 0.05 4.59
N SER A 40 -5.28 1.14 5.25
CA SER A 40 -6.24 2.05 5.87
C SER A 40 -7.25 2.58 4.85
N LYS A 41 -8.50 2.79 5.29
CA LYS A 41 -9.57 3.32 4.44
C LYS A 41 -9.15 4.64 3.77
N ALA A 42 -8.52 5.55 4.53
CA ALA A 42 -8.06 6.83 4.02
C ALA A 42 -7.06 6.69 2.85
N VAL A 43 -6.10 5.77 2.96
CA VAL A 43 -5.12 5.53 1.88
C VAL A 43 -5.79 4.86 0.69
N GLN A 44 -6.62 3.84 0.91
CA GLN A 44 -7.29 3.12 -0.17
C GLN A 44 -8.25 4.01 -0.96
N GLU A 45 -9.03 4.86 -0.29
CA GLU A 45 -9.93 5.82 -0.95
C GLU A 45 -9.15 6.87 -1.76
N LYS A 46 -8.03 7.37 -1.23
CA LYS A 46 -7.16 8.30 -1.96
C LYS A 46 -6.58 7.68 -3.24
N LEU A 47 -6.22 6.39 -3.18
CA LEU A 47 -5.71 5.64 -4.33
C LEU A 47 -6.79 5.37 -5.37
N LYS A 48 -8.01 5.02 -4.95
CA LYS A 48 -9.15 4.86 -5.86
C LYS A 48 -9.47 6.15 -6.61
N ARG A 49 -9.60 7.27 -5.90
CA ARG A 49 -9.84 8.59 -6.51
C ARG A 49 -8.79 8.93 -7.56
N ARG A 50 -7.51 8.70 -7.25
CA ARG A 50 -6.40 8.92 -8.18
C ARG A 50 -6.39 7.94 -9.35
N GLY A 51 -6.71 6.67 -9.12
CA GLY A 51 -6.84 5.67 -10.18
C GLY A 51 -7.89 6.08 -11.20
N ASN A 52 -9.06 6.51 -10.75
CA ASN A 52 -10.13 6.99 -11.64
C ASN A 52 -9.71 8.23 -12.44
N LEU A 53 -9.01 9.20 -11.82
CA LEU A 53 -8.49 10.37 -12.52
C LEU A 53 -7.47 10.00 -13.61
N ILE A 54 -6.60 9.01 -13.36
CA ILE A 54 -5.61 8.55 -14.34
C ILE A 54 -6.30 7.84 -15.52
N THR A 55 -7.35 7.04 -15.27
CA THR A 55 -8.09 6.36 -16.35
C THR A 55 -8.81 7.36 -17.24
N ILE A 56 -9.46 8.37 -16.65
CA ILE A 56 -10.17 9.40 -17.41
C ILE A 56 -9.18 10.18 -18.28
N THR A 57 -8.07 10.67 -17.71
CA THR A 57 -7.07 11.48 -18.44
C THR A 57 -6.30 10.72 -19.52
N LYS A 58 -6.22 9.38 -19.44
CA LYS A 58 -5.59 8.56 -20.50
C LYS A 58 -6.51 8.22 -21.68
N THR A 59 -7.82 8.45 -21.53
CA THR A 59 -8.82 8.04 -22.52
C THR A 59 -9.26 9.21 -23.41
N ILE A 60 -8.78 10.44 -23.14
CA ILE A 60 -9.05 11.66 -23.92
C ILE A 60 -7.87 11.99 -24.82
#